data_AF-A0A444UJS6-F1
#
_entry.id   AF-A0A444UJS6-F1
#
_cell.length_a   1.000
_cell.length_b   1.000
_cell.length_c   1.000
_cell.angle_alpha   90.00
_cell.angle_beta   90.00
_cell.angle_gamma   90.00
#
_symmetry.space_group_name_H-M   'P 1'
#
loop_
_entity.id
_entity.type
_entity.pdbx_description
1 polymer ?
#
loop_
_entity_poly.entity_id
_entity_poly.type
_entity_poly.pdbx_seq_one_letter_code
_entity_poly.pdbx_strand_id
1 'polypeptide(L)'
;LLCWLMKPYPANNIMPEKEAFNYTMGRERVVVEQSFGRLKGRWLILHKRMEQNLQNTTNIAGACCILHNICEARNVAYDKQWTADVE
;
A
#
# COMPACT_ATOMS: atom_id res chain seq x y z
N LEU A 1 -8.97 -10.10 10.41
CA LEU A 1 -9.51 -10.12 9.03
C LEU A 1 -10.94 -10.61 9.09
N LEU A 2 -11.82 -10.06 8.24
CA LEU A 2 -13.23 -10.43 8.22
C LEU A 2 -13.39 -11.90 7.77
N CYS A 3 -14.37 -12.61 8.32
CA CYS A 3 -14.55 -14.05 8.11
C CYS A 3 -14.80 -14.44 6.64
N TRP A 4 -15.30 -13.50 5.83
CA TRP A 4 -15.59 -13.68 4.41
C TRP A 4 -14.42 -13.32 3.49
N LEU A 5 -13.32 -12.76 4.02
CA LEU A 5 -12.20 -12.34 3.18
C LEU A 5 -11.26 -13.52 2.92
N MET A 6 -11.08 -13.87 1.64
CA MET A 6 -10.16 -14.91 1.22
C MET A 6 -8.69 -14.49 1.46
N LYS A 7 -7.86 -15.47 1.80
CA LYS A 7 -6.41 -15.33 1.96
C LYS A 7 -5.69 -16.29 1.01
N PRO A 8 -4.41 -16.04 0.67
CA PRO A 8 -3.66 -16.96 -0.16
C PRO A 8 -3.67 -18.37 0.43
N TYR A 9 -3.82 -19.38 -0.43
CA TYR A 9 -3.68 -20.77 -0.05
C TYR A 9 -2.21 -21.07 0.33
N PRO A 10 -1.96 -21.90 1.36
CA PRO A 10 -0.60 -22.28 1.74
C PRO A 10 0.09 -23.07 0.61
N ALA A 11 1.40 -22.90 0.46
CA ALA A 11 2.17 -23.38 -0.69
C ALA A 11 2.28 -24.91 -0.84
N ASN A 12 1.86 -25.70 0.16
CA ASN A 12 2.05 -27.15 0.16
C ASN A 12 1.00 -27.85 -0.72
N ASN A 13 1.46 -28.44 -1.83
CA ASN A 13 0.69 -29.35 -2.70
C ASN A 13 -0.66 -28.76 -3.16
N ILE A 14 -0.63 -27.51 -3.62
CA ILE A 14 -1.82 -26.78 -4.09
C ILE A 14 -2.27 -27.27 -5.47
N MET A 15 -3.58 -27.50 -5.59
CA MET A 15 -4.23 -27.78 -6.87
C MET A 15 -4.05 -26.59 -7.83
N PRO A 16 -4.00 -26.82 -9.15
CA PRO A 16 -3.80 -25.77 -10.15
C PRO A 16 -4.75 -24.58 -10.00
N GLU A 17 -6.01 -24.81 -9.64
CA GLU A 17 -7.02 -23.77 -9.43
C GLU A 17 -6.67 -22.83 -8.27
N LYS A 18 -6.12 -23.38 -7.18
CA LYS A 18 -5.68 -22.61 -6.00
C LYS A 18 -4.42 -21.81 -6.29
N GLU A 19 -3.54 -22.37 -7.12
CA GLU A 19 -2.35 -21.66 -7.60
C GLU A 19 -2.75 -20.48 -8.50
N ALA A 20 -3.68 -20.67 -9.45
CA ALA A 20 -4.21 -19.60 -10.28
C ALA A 20 -4.87 -18.47 -9.46
N PHE A 21 -5.59 -18.83 -8.39
CA PHE A 21 -6.11 -17.87 -7.44
C PHE A 21 -5.00 -17.09 -6.73
N ASN A 22 -4.01 -17.79 -6.16
CA ASN A 22 -2.88 -17.15 -5.47
C ASN A 22 -2.09 -16.22 -6.40
N TYR A 23 -1.87 -16.63 -7.65
CA TYR A 23 -1.22 -15.83 -8.67
C TYR A 23 -1.98 -14.53 -8.93
N THR A 24 -3.30 -14.62 -9.15
CA THR A 24 -4.15 -13.45 -9.37
C THR A 24 -4.14 -12.53 -8.16
N MET A 25 -4.34 -13.08 -6.95
CA MET A 25 -4.31 -12.31 -5.70
C MET A 25 -2.94 -11.64 -5.48
N GLY A 26 -1.84 -12.32 -5.79
CA GLY A 26 -0.49 -11.76 -5.71
C GLY A 26 -0.30 -10.60 -6.67
N ARG A 27 -0.76 -10.74 -7.92
CA ARG A 27 -0.69 -9.68 -8.93
C ARG A 27 -1.46 -8.42 -8.52
N GLU A 28 -2.67 -8.57 -7.97
CA GLU A 28 -3.44 -7.43 -7.46
C GLU A 28 -2.75 -6.77 -6.25
N ARG A 29 -2.14 -7.59 -5.37
CA ARG A 29 -1.36 -7.07 -4.23
C ARG A 29 -0.18 -6.20 -4.66
N VAL A 30 0.50 -6.53 -5.74
CA VAL A 30 1.60 -5.71 -6.27
C VAL A 30 1.13 -4.28 -6.54
N VAL A 31 -0.05 -4.08 -7.14
CA VAL A 31 -0.60 -2.75 -7.42
C VAL A 31 -0.90 -1.99 -6.12
N VAL A 32 -1.45 -2.68 -5.12
CA VAL A 32 -1.74 -2.12 -3.80
C VAL A 32 -0.45 -1.71 -3.09
N GLU A 33 0.55 -2.59 -3.06
CA GLU A 33 1.85 -2.36 -2.44
C GLU A 33 2.60 -1.20 -3.12
N GLN A 34 2.58 -1.13 -4.45
CA GLN A 34 3.14 -0.01 -5.21
C GLN A 34 2.44 1.32 -4.88
N SER A 35 1.11 1.32 -4.76
CA SER A 35 0.35 2.52 -4.40
C SER A 35 0.71 3.01 -3.00
N PHE A 36 0.79 2.11 -2.03
CA PHE A 36 1.24 2.46 -0.67
C PHE A 36 2.71 2.86 -0.61
N GLY A 37 3.57 2.26 -1.42
CA GLY A 37 4.97 2.65 -1.56
C GLY A 37 5.11 4.10 -2.05
N ARG A 38 4.39 4.45 -3.12
CA ARG A 38 4.34 5.83 -3.64
C ARG A 38 3.75 6.82 -2.65
N LEU A 39 2.69 6.43 -1.93
CA LEU A 39 2.10 7.27 -0.88
C LEU A 39 3.12 7.61 0.21
N LYS A 40 3.80 6.59 0.74
CA LYS A 40 4.79 6.77 1.81
C LYS A 40 6.00 7.57 1.32
N GLY A 41 6.53 7.25 0.15
CA GLY A 41 7.64 8.00 -0.45
C GLY A 41 7.31 9.49 -0.62
N ARG A 42 6.15 9.80 -1.20
CA ARG A 42 5.73 11.20 -1.40
C ARG A 42 5.55 11.95 -0.07
N TRP A 43 5.12 11.27 0.99
CA TRP A 43 4.83 11.88 2.29
C TRP A 43 5.72 11.28 3.38
N LEU A 44 6.98 11.74 3.45
CA LEU A 44 8.00 11.26 4.41
C LEU A 44 7.56 11.28 5.89
N ILE A 45 6.54 12.08 6.25
CA ILE A 45 5.93 12.06 7.58
C ILE A 45 5.35 10.68 7.96
N LEU A 46 4.92 9.90 6.97
CA LEU A 46 4.38 8.55 7.17
C LEU A 46 5.47 7.50 7.43
N HIS A 47 6.75 7.81 7.20
CA HIS A 47 7.86 6.91 7.51
C HIS A 47 8.32 7.01 8.96
N LYS A 48 8.03 8.13 9.64
CA LYS A 48 8.49 8.36 11.01
C LYS A 48 7.40 7.97 12.00
N ARG A 49 7.84 7.45 13.15
CA ARG A 49 6.95 7.31 14.31
C ARG A 49 6.48 8.71 14.71
N MET A 50 5.17 8.92 14.73
CA MET A 50 4.58 10.17 15.19
C MET A 50 4.43 10.14 16.72
N GLU A 51 5.06 11.07 17.43
CA GLU A 51 4.88 11.29 18.87
C GLU A 51 3.67 12.21 19.13
N GLN A 52 2.53 11.89 18.51
CA GLN A 52 1.29 12.66 18.59
C GLN A 52 0.14 11.75 19.05
N ASN A 53 -0.96 12.35 19.47
CA ASN A 53 -2.18 11.60 19.78
C ASN A 53 -2.64 10.82 18.53
N LEU A 54 -3.14 9.60 18.73
CA LEU A 54 -3.65 8.71 17.70
C LEU A 54 -4.64 9.40 16.74
N GLN A 55 -5.47 10.31 17.25
CA GLN A 55 -6.42 11.06 16.42
C GLN A 55 -5.71 11.97 15.42
N ASN A 56 -4.66 12.66 15.84
CA ASN A 56 -3.85 13.50 14.95
C ASN A 56 -3.10 12.66 13.92
N THR A 57 -2.53 11.53 14.33
CA THR A 57 -1.87 10.56 13.44
C THR A 57 -2.83 10.09 12.35
N THR A 58 -4.08 9.80 12.71
CA THR A 58 -5.13 9.37 11.75
C THR A 58 -5.50 10.49 10.79
N ASN A 59 -5.64 11.72 11.29
CA ASN A 59 -5.91 12.90 10.46
C ASN A 59 -4.77 13.19 9.46
N ILE A 60 -3.52 13.09 9.91
CA ILE A 60 -2.34 13.26 9.06
C ILE A 60 -2.31 12.20 7.97
N ALA A 61 -2.53 10.93 8.33
CA ALA A 61 -2.59 9.84 7.36
C ALA A 61 -3.72 10.06 6.33
N GLY A 62 -4.91 10.45 6.79
CA GLY A 62 -6.05 10.77 5.93
C GLY A 62 -5.76 11.94 4.97
N ALA A 63 -5.15 13.01 5.47
CA ALA A 63 -4.75 14.15 4.66
C ALA A 63 -3.73 13.76 3.58
N CYS A 64 -2.73 12.94 3.94
CA CYS A 64 -1.74 12.42 2.99
C CYS A 64 -2.41 11.57 1.89
N CYS A 65 -3.38 10.71 2.24
CA CYS A 65 -4.14 9.93 1.26
C CYS A 65 -4.93 10.83 0.30
N ILE A 66 -5.63 11.83 0.82
CA ILE A 66 -6.41 12.78 -0.01
C ILE A 66 -5.49 13.53 -0.97
N LEU A 67 -4.41 14.12 -0.45
CA LEU A 67 -3.45 14.87 -1.25
C LEU A 67 -2.75 13.98 -2.29
N HIS A 68 -2.43 12.74 -1.94
CA HIS A 68 -1.87 11.76 -2.88
C HIS A 68 -2.83 11.50 -4.03
N ASN A 69 -4.11 11.20 -3.73
CA ASN A 69 -5.11 10.92 -4.75
C ASN A 69 -5.29 12.12 -5.70
N ILE A 70 -5.23 13.35 -5.18
CA ILE A 70 -5.25 14.57 -6.01
C ILE A 70 -4.01 14.63 -6.92
N CYS A 71 -2.82 14.30 -6.40
CA CYS A 71 -1.59 14.26 -7.19
C CYS A 71 -1.67 13.24 -8.32
N GLU A 72 -2.12 12.02 -8.03
CA GLU A 72 -2.25 10.96 -9.03
C GLU A 72 -3.32 11.32 -10.08
N ALA A 73 -4.49 11.85 -9.66
CA ALA A 73 -5.55 12.28 -10.58
C ALA A 73 -5.12 13.42 -11.52
N ARG A 74 -4.19 14.27 -11.05
CA ARG A 74 -3.62 15.37 -11.84
C ARG A 74 -2.33 14.99 -12.58
N ASN A 75 -1.92 13.71 -12.53
CA ASN A 75 -0.66 13.22 -13.09
C ASN A 75 0.55 14.05 -12.63
N VAL A 76 0.53 14.51 -11.36
CA VAL A 76 1.66 15.23 -10.77
C VAL A 76 2.85 14.28 -10.72
N ALA A 77 3.98 14.74 -11.24
CA ALA A 77 5.22 13.98 -11.28
C ALA A 77 5.53 13.34 -9.92
N TYR A 78 5.97 12.09 -9.97
CA TYR A 78 6.44 11.36 -8.82
C TYR A 78 7.95 11.22 -8.94
N ASP A 79 8.67 11.71 -7.94
CA ASP A 79 10.11 11.55 -7.89
C ASP A 79 10.46 10.14 -7.42
N LYS A 80 11.20 9.39 -8.25
CA LYS A 80 11.63 8.03 -7.91
C LYS A 80 12.58 8.02 -6.71
N GLN A 81 13.30 9.13 -6.46
CA GLN A 81 14.21 9.28 -5.32
C GLN A 81 13.47 9.16 -3.98
N TRP A 82 12.20 9.55 -3.90
CA TRP A 82 11.40 9.46 -2.69
C TRP A 82 11.18 8.03 -2.17
N THR A 83 11.39 7.04 -3.04
CA THR A 83 11.31 5.61 -2.71
C THR A 83 12.68 4.93 -2.68
N ALA A 84 13.76 5.64 -3.04
CA ALA A 84 15.10 5.09 -3.13
C ALA A 84 15.79 4.92 -1.77
N ASP A 85 15.38 5.70 -0.76
CA ASP A 85 15.95 5.65 0.60
C ASP A 85 15.20 4.68 1.55
N VAL A 86 14.38 3.77 0.99
CA VAL A 86 13.44 2.93 1.76
C VAL A 86 13.90 1.45 1.83
N GLU A 87 15.06 1.13 1.26
CA GLU A 87 15.74 -0.18 1.42
C GLU A 87 16.76 -0.17 2.56
#